data_AF-A0A661MK80-F1
#
_entry.id   AF-A0A661MK80-F1
#
_cell.length_a   1.000
_cell.length_b   1.000
_cell.length_c   1.000
_cell.angle_alpha   90.00
_cell.angle_beta   90.00
_cell.angle_gamma   90.00
#
_symmetry.space_group_name_H-M   'P 1'
#
loop_
_entity.id
_entity.type
_entity.pdbx_description
1 polymer ?
#
loop_
_entity_poly.entity_id
_entity_poly.type
_entity_poly.pdbx_seq_one_letter_code
_entity_poly.pdbx_strand_id
1 'polypeptide(L)' 'TRHSPEGIHFKHRAEEVGWKQAVRERDDGSYDWTANEPFDDNES' A
#
# COMPACT_ATOMS: atom_id res chain seq x y z
N THR A 1 12.45 10.13 14.30
CA THR A 1 12.63 9.11 13.26
C THR A 1 11.83 9.51 12.04
N ARG A 2 12.50 9.84 10.92
CA ARG A 2 11.86 10.31 9.68
C ARG A 2 11.37 9.11 8.86
N HIS A 3 10.40 8.39 9.39
CA HIS A 3 9.67 7.37 8.65
C HIS A 3 8.19 7.70 8.75
N SER A 4 7.63 8.23 7.65
CA SER A 4 6.18 8.29 7.50
C SER A 4 5.63 6.86 7.54
N PRO A 5 4.50 6.61 8.21
CA PRO A 5 3.90 5.28 8.33
C PRO A 5 3.66 4.64 6.95
N GLU A 6 3.33 5.46 5.95
CA GLU A 6 3.15 5.06 4.55
C GLU A 6 4.37 4.34 3.96
N GLY A 7 5.58 4.78 4.30
CA GLY A 7 6.81 4.17 3.80
C GLY A 7 7.12 2.80 4.42
N ILE A 8 6.63 2.55 5.64
CA ILE A 8 6.75 1.26 6.32
C ILE A 8 5.76 0.27 5.69
N HIS A 9 4.51 0.68 5.51
CA HIS A 9 3.47 -0.12 4.88
C HIS A 9 3.83 -0.47 3.43
N PHE A 10 4.39 0.48 2.68
CA PHE A 10 4.92 0.21 1.34
C PHE A 10 6.02 -0.85 1.32
N LYS A 11 6.95 -0.81 2.29
CA LYS A 11 8.00 -1.83 2.39
C LYS A 11 7.40 -3.20 2.70
N HIS A 12 6.54 -3.30 3.70
CA HIS A 12 5.86 -4.55 4.05
C HIS A 12 5.12 -5.14 2.84
N ARG A 13 4.33 -4.33 2.15
CA ARG A 13 3.60 -4.77 0.95
C ARG A 13 4.54 -5.20 -0.17
N ALA A 14 5.61 -4.43 -0.41
CA ALA A 14 6.62 -4.78 -1.41
C ALA A 14 7.37 -6.09 -1.08
N GLU A 15 7.48 -6.46 0.19
CA GLU A 15 8.03 -7.74 0.63
C GLU A 15 7.02 -8.89 0.48
N GLU A 16 5.72 -8.64 0.69
CA GLU A 16 4.66 -9.65 0.56
C GLU A 16 4.28 -9.97 -0.89
N VAL A 17 4.00 -8.94 -1.70
CA VAL A 17 3.52 -9.09 -3.08
C VAL A 17 4.57 -8.78 -4.13
N GLY A 18 5.72 -8.26 -3.72
CA GLY A 18 6.77 -7.79 -4.59
C GLY A 18 6.64 -6.30 -4.92
N TRP A 19 7.79 -5.65 -5.06
CA TRP A 19 7.90 -4.21 -5.32
C TRP A 19 7.07 -3.73 -6.52
N LYS A 20 7.05 -4.48 -7.63
CA LYS A 20 6.28 -4.10 -8.82
C LYS A 20 4.78 -4.06 -8.58
N GLN A 21 4.25 -5.01 -7.79
CA GLN A 21 2.82 -5.05 -7.48
C GLN A 21 2.46 -3.95 -6.48
N ALA A 22 3.27 -3.76 -5.43
CA ALA A 22 3.08 -2.68 -4.47
C ALA A 22 3.14 -1.28 -5.12
N VAL A 23 4.04 -1.06 -6.09
CA VAL A 23 4.08 0.21 -6.86
C VAL A 23 2.79 0.39 -7.65
N ARG A 24 2.28 -0.66 -8.31
CA ARG A 24 1.02 -0.59 -9.05
C ARG A 24 -0.15 -0.26 -8.13
N GLU A 25 -0.28 -0.92 -6.97
CA GLU A 25 -1.35 -0.65 -5.99
C GLU A 25 -1.29 0.80 -5.48
N ARG A 26 -0.08 1.37 -5.38
CA ARG A 26 0.10 2.77 -4.95
C ARG A 26 -0.28 3.77 -6.02
N ASP A 27 0.11 3.51 -7.26
CA ASP A 27 -0.21 4.37 -8.40
C ASP A 27 -1.70 4.31 -8.76
N ASP A 28 -2.29 3.12 -8.64
CA ASP A 28 -3.71 2.87 -8.85
C ASP A 28 -4.58 3.47 -7.74
N GLY A 29 -4.00 3.71 -6.55
CA GLY A 29 -4.71 4.25 -5.40
C GLY A 29 -5.68 3.26 -4.77
N SER A 30 -5.50 1.95 -5.03
CA SER A 30 -6.35 0.85 -4.54
C SER A 30 -5.94 0.31 -3.17
N TYR A 31 -4.94 0.93 -2.52
CA TYR A 31 -4.50 0.55 -1.19
C TYR A 31 -4.30 1.79 -0.30
N ASP A 32 -4.84 1.75 0.92
CA ASP A 32 -4.60 2.76 1.94
C ASP A 32 -3.26 2.51 2.61
N TRP A 33 -2.25 3.26 2.19
CA TRP A 33 -0.90 3.19 2.74
C TRP A 33 -0.79 3.79 4.14
N THR A 34 -1.78 4.53 4.62
CA THR A 34 -1.80 5.08 5.98
C THR A 34 -2.34 4.04 6.97
N ALA A 35 -3.40 3.33 6.59
CA ALA A 35 -4.05 2.30 7.40
C ALA A 35 -3.45 0.90 7.19
N ASN A 36 -2.70 0.68 6.10
CA ASN A 36 -2.21 -0.63 5.65
C ASN A 36 -3.35 -1.60 5.31
N GLU A 37 -4.35 -1.10 4.60
CA GLU A 37 -5.57 -1.83 4.26
C GLU A 37 -5.90 -1.62 2.78
N PRO A 38 -6.34 -2.65 2.04
CA PRO A 38 -6.84 -2.45 0.69
C PRO A 38 -8.10 -1.58 0.73
N PHE A 39 -8.28 -0.69 -0.24
CA PHE A 39 -9.58 -0.05 -0.41
C PHE A 39 -10.56 -1.13 -0.85
N ASP A 40 -11.54 -1.41 -0.01
CA ASP A 40 -12.56 -2.40 -0.30
C ASP A 40 -13.40 -1.86 -1.48
N ASP A 41 -13.23 -2.48 -2.65
CA ASP A 41 -14.08 -2.27 -3.83
C ASP A 41 -15.45 -2.91 -3.56
N ASN A 42 -16.15 -2.44 -2.53
CA ASN A 42 -17.50 -2.90 -2.19
C ASN A 42 -18.42 -1.73 -1.85
N GLU A 43 -18.35 -0.67 -2.65
CA GLU A 43 -19.42 0.33 -2.71
C GLU A 43 -19.92 0.37 -4.18
N SER A 44 -20.86 -0.52 -4.50
CA SER A 44 -21.72 -0.47 -5.70
C SER A 44 -23.17 -0.66 -5.31
#